data_AF-A0A936HGT4-F1
#
_entry.id   AF-A0A936HGT4-F1
#
_cell.length_a   1.000
_cell.length_b   1.000
_cell.length_c   1.000
_cell.angle_alpha   90.00
_cell.angle_beta   90.00
_cell.angle_gamma   90.00
#
_symmetry.space_group_name_H-M   'P 1'
#
loop_
_entity.id
_entity.type
_entity.pdbx_description
1 polymer ?
#
loop_
_entity_poly.entity_id
_entity_poly.type
_entity_poly.pdbx_seq_one_letter_code
_entity_poly.pdbx_strand_id
1 'polypeptide(L)'
;MIVICNGMLRSGSTLQYNIAAMVLETKYNLERVGFLGHLIRPKERARLEWLRQSNRWAIVKTHDPPLPQDFYTDRVHVLFSYRDVRDIAASIKKKWAYPFEQILSDLDATIAIENSFVDIPGVLVQPYDLLFADIASAARQIAHQLGVALADERVFTIADFLTAGSRQDDISGSGYILRRLASRIINRTNYDPETLLHSDHISASCGNDGDWANQFSASEIDVLNDRYAGWLASHGYPMP
;
A
#
# COMPACT_ATOMS: atom_id res chain seq x y z
N MET A 1 -11.57 14.26 -8.06
CA MET A 1 -10.76 14.03 -6.84
C MET A 1 -9.87 12.83 -7.09
N ILE A 2 -8.61 12.90 -6.70
CA ILE A 2 -7.65 11.79 -6.82
C ILE A 2 -7.26 11.33 -5.42
N VAL A 3 -7.19 10.02 -5.23
CA VAL A 3 -6.49 9.39 -4.11
C VAL A 3 -5.22 8.74 -4.63
N ILE A 4 -4.07 9.13 -4.08
CA ILE A 4 -2.76 8.57 -4.40
C ILE A 4 -2.36 7.65 -3.24
N CYS A 5 -2.33 6.36 -3.50
CA CYS A 5 -1.77 5.36 -2.59
C CYS A 5 -0.28 5.20 -2.90
N ASN A 6 0.55 5.72 -2.02
CA ASN A 6 2.00 5.58 -2.05
C ASN A 6 2.44 4.74 -0.85
N GLY A 7 3.70 4.39 -0.82
CA GLY A 7 4.31 3.73 0.31
C GLY A 7 5.70 3.27 -0.02
N MET A 8 6.43 2.91 1.02
CA MET A 8 7.69 2.21 0.88
C MET A 8 7.52 0.94 0.02
N LEU A 9 8.60 0.49 -0.60
CA LEU A 9 8.58 -0.73 -1.37
C LEU A 9 8.17 -1.89 -0.45
N ARG A 10 7.21 -2.71 -0.88
CA ARG A 10 6.70 -3.87 -0.11
C ARG A 10 6.03 -3.53 1.25
N SER A 11 5.58 -2.30 1.48
CA SER A 11 4.91 -1.89 2.73
C SER A 11 3.38 -2.07 2.76
N GLY A 12 2.81 -2.83 1.83
CA GLY A 12 1.37 -3.02 1.76
C GLY A 12 0.59 -1.90 1.06
N SER A 13 1.23 -1.05 0.26
CA SER A 13 0.53 -0.01 -0.52
C SER A 13 -0.51 -0.57 -1.51
N THR A 14 -0.36 -1.83 -1.98
CA THR A 14 -1.42 -2.51 -2.75
C THR A 14 -2.63 -2.87 -1.86
N LEU A 15 -2.41 -3.27 -0.61
CA LEU A 15 -3.50 -3.54 0.34
C LEU A 15 -4.22 -2.24 0.69
N GLN A 16 -3.48 -1.18 1.02
CA GLN A 16 -4.02 0.16 1.26
C GLN A 16 -4.83 0.68 0.06
N TYR A 17 -4.32 0.50 -1.16
CA TYR A 17 -5.04 0.82 -2.40
C TYR A 17 -6.38 0.10 -2.49
N ASN A 18 -6.43 -1.20 -2.19
CA ASN A 18 -7.67 -1.95 -2.25
C ASN A 18 -8.66 -1.58 -1.14
N ILE A 19 -8.18 -1.33 0.09
CA ILE A 19 -9.02 -0.82 1.18
C ILE A 19 -9.65 0.51 0.76
N ALA A 20 -8.83 1.47 0.31
CA ALA A 20 -9.30 2.79 -0.09
C ALA A 20 -10.26 2.75 -1.28
N ALA A 21 -9.99 1.89 -2.26
CA ALA A 21 -10.88 1.71 -3.40
C ALA A 21 -12.25 1.17 -2.96
N MET A 22 -12.29 0.16 -2.08
CA MET A 22 -13.54 -0.39 -1.56
C MET A 22 -14.32 0.64 -0.72
N VAL A 23 -13.63 1.45 0.07
CA VAL A 23 -14.24 2.56 0.82
C VAL A 23 -14.91 3.55 -0.14
N LEU A 24 -14.21 4.00 -1.18
CA LEU A 24 -14.73 4.97 -2.16
C LEU A 24 -15.90 4.40 -2.99
N GLU A 25 -15.83 3.13 -3.36
CA GLU A 25 -16.85 2.43 -4.15
C GLU A 25 -18.19 2.28 -3.41
N THR A 26 -18.22 2.47 -2.09
CA THR A 26 -19.48 2.51 -1.33
C THR A 26 -20.37 3.69 -1.69
N LYS A 27 -19.79 4.78 -2.22
CA LYS A 27 -20.48 6.06 -2.45
C LYS A 27 -20.28 6.62 -3.85
N TYR A 28 -19.15 6.34 -4.49
CA TYR A 28 -18.75 6.99 -5.72
C TYR A 28 -18.52 5.98 -6.86
N ASN A 29 -18.71 6.44 -8.09
CA ASN A 29 -18.30 5.70 -9.28
C ASN A 29 -16.78 5.87 -9.50
N LEU A 30 -15.99 5.09 -8.76
CA LEU A 30 -14.54 5.17 -8.71
C LEU A 30 -13.88 4.70 -10.01
N GLU A 31 -12.88 5.44 -10.48
CA GLU A 31 -11.92 4.98 -11.48
C GLU A 31 -10.67 4.39 -10.80
N ARG A 32 -10.50 3.08 -10.90
CA ARG A 32 -9.28 2.36 -10.50
C ARG A 32 -8.24 2.49 -11.60
N VAL A 33 -7.34 3.46 -11.48
CA VAL A 33 -6.33 3.77 -12.50
C VAL A 33 -5.22 2.70 -12.53
N GLY A 34 -5.01 2.04 -11.39
CA GLY A 34 -3.98 1.05 -11.19
C GLY A 34 -2.63 1.65 -10.83
N PHE A 35 -1.55 0.94 -11.15
CA PHE A 35 -0.18 1.38 -10.88
C PHE A 35 0.29 2.39 -11.92
N LEU A 36 0.75 3.57 -11.47
CA LEU A 36 1.49 4.55 -12.26
C LEU A 36 2.90 4.72 -11.69
N GLY A 37 3.92 4.35 -12.47
CA GLY A 37 5.31 4.60 -12.14
C GLY A 37 5.88 5.75 -12.98
N HIS A 38 6.95 6.38 -12.50
CA HIS A 38 7.62 7.48 -13.18
C HIS A 38 6.71 8.70 -13.41
N LEU A 39 6.08 9.21 -12.36
CA LEU A 39 5.15 10.33 -12.35
C LEU A 39 5.74 11.62 -12.93
N ILE A 40 7.07 11.74 -12.95
CA ILE A 40 7.78 12.86 -13.57
C ILE A 40 7.73 12.82 -15.11
N ARG A 41 7.43 11.67 -15.72
CA ARG A 41 7.38 11.54 -17.17
C ARG A 41 6.17 12.31 -17.71
N PRO A 42 6.31 13.08 -18.81
CA PRO A 42 5.25 13.94 -19.31
C PRO A 42 3.90 13.24 -19.50
N LYS A 43 3.90 12.00 -19.98
CA LYS A 43 2.68 11.21 -20.19
C LYS A 43 1.93 10.93 -18.88
N GLU A 44 2.64 10.46 -17.85
CA GLU A 44 2.01 10.13 -16.57
C GLU A 44 1.63 11.39 -15.78
N ARG A 45 2.45 12.45 -15.87
CA ARG A 45 2.11 13.76 -15.33
C ARG A 45 0.84 14.33 -15.97
N ALA A 46 0.72 14.27 -17.29
CA ALA A 46 -0.48 14.73 -18.00
C ALA A 46 -1.73 13.91 -17.62
N ARG A 47 -1.57 12.59 -17.42
CA ARG A 47 -2.66 11.72 -16.96
C ARG A 47 -3.14 12.11 -15.56
N LEU A 48 -2.22 12.32 -14.62
CA LEU A 48 -2.56 12.77 -13.26
C LEU A 48 -3.23 14.13 -13.26
N GLU A 49 -2.75 15.07 -14.07
CA GLU A 49 -3.34 16.39 -14.18
C GLU A 49 -4.77 16.33 -14.75
N TRP A 50 -5.00 15.49 -15.77
CA TRP A 50 -6.34 15.25 -16.31
C TRP A 50 -7.28 14.66 -15.24
N LEU A 51 -6.83 13.66 -14.48
CA LEU A 51 -7.61 13.07 -13.39
C LEU A 51 -7.96 14.11 -12.31
N ARG A 52 -7.05 15.06 -12.05
CA ARG A 52 -7.18 16.08 -11.00
C ARG A 52 -8.28 17.08 -11.35
N GLN A 53 -8.30 17.45 -12.63
CA GLN A 53 -9.30 18.33 -13.23
C GLN A 53 -10.63 17.62 -13.47
N SER A 54 -10.65 16.29 -13.56
CA SER A 54 -11.89 15.53 -13.73
C SER A 54 -12.83 15.64 -12.52
N ASN A 55 -14.13 15.58 -12.78
CA ASN A 55 -15.18 15.54 -11.73
C ASN A 55 -15.42 14.13 -11.17
N ARG A 56 -14.57 13.16 -11.52
CA ARG A 56 -14.67 11.78 -11.05
C ARG A 56 -13.75 11.55 -9.86
N TRP A 57 -14.06 10.52 -9.08
CA TRP A 57 -13.11 9.96 -8.14
C TRP A 57 -12.20 9.00 -8.88
N ALA A 58 -10.89 9.13 -8.67
CA ALA A 58 -9.90 8.22 -9.19
C ALA A 58 -8.94 7.80 -8.08
N ILE A 59 -8.46 6.57 -8.15
CA ILE A 59 -7.42 6.06 -7.24
C ILE A 59 -6.24 5.54 -8.05
N VAL A 60 -5.04 5.92 -7.63
CA VAL A 60 -3.77 5.56 -8.27
C VAL A 60 -2.86 4.95 -7.21
N LYS A 61 -2.09 3.93 -7.60
CA LYS A 61 -0.97 3.42 -6.80
C LYS A 61 0.36 3.86 -7.40
N THR A 62 1.32 4.25 -6.58
CA THR A 62 2.70 4.54 -7.02
C THR A 62 3.73 4.26 -5.92
N HIS A 63 5.01 4.29 -6.28
CA HIS A 63 6.15 4.27 -5.36
C HIS A 63 7.13 5.41 -5.67
N ASP A 64 6.69 6.39 -6.47
CA ASP A 64 7.51 7.52 -6.86
C ASP A 64 7.57 8.58 -5.75
N PRO A 65 8.62 9.42 -5.75
CA PRO A 65 8.65 10.64 -4.94
C PRO A 65 7.42 11.53 -5.18
N PRO A 66 7.07 12.40 -4.22
CA PRO A 66 5.97 13.33 -4.35
C PRO A 66 6.19 14.27 -5.54
N LEU A 67 5.08 14.67 -6.13
CA LEU A 67 5.05 15.77 -7.08
C LEU A 67 5.30 17.12 -6.37
N PRO A 68 5.55 18.21 -7.11
CA PRO A 68 5.67 19.54 -6.51
C PRO A 68 4.45 19.90 -5.65
N GLN A 69 4.68 20.66 -4.57
CA GLN A 69 3.69 20.89 -3.51
C GLN A 69 2.37 21.51 -4.02
N ASP A 70 2.43 22.33 -5.07
CA ASP A 70 1.28 22.96 -5.73
C ASP A 70 0.32 21.94 -6.40
N PHE A 71 0.76 20.70 -6.60
CA PHE A 71 -0.10 19.62 -7.07
C PHE A 71 -1.12 19.16 -6.01
N TYR A 72 -0.77 19.26 -4.72
CA TYR A 72 -1.59 18.76 -3.62
C TYR A 72 -2.61 19.80 -3.16
N THR A 73 -3.67 19.94 -3.95
CA THR A 73 -4.83 20.75 -3.59
C THR A 73 -5.84 19.94 -2.77
N ASP A 74 -6.92 20.58 -2.34
CA ASP A 74 -8.15 19.97 -1.79
C ASP A 74 -8.76 18.82 -2.63
N ARG A 75 -8.33 18.66 -3.89
CA ARG A 75 -8.78 17.59 -4.80
C ARG A 75 -7.87 16.37 -4.79
N VAL A 76 -6.77 16.39 -4.05
CA VAL A 76 -5.77 15.31 -4.01
C VAL A 76 -5.59 14.85 -2.56
N HIS A 77 -5.92 13.58 -2.31
CA HIS A 77 -5.63 12.92 -1.04
C HIS A 77 -4.47 11.96 -1.22
N VAL A 78 -3.57 11.92 -0.25
CA VAL A 78 -2.44 10.98 -0.25
C VAL A 78 -2.60 10.02 0.92
N LEU A 79 -2.49 8.74 0.62
CA LEU A 79 -2.36 7.67 1.59
C LEU A 79 -0.94 7.13 1.45
N PHE A 80 -0.21 7.03 2.56
CA PHE A 80 1.14 6.50 2.59
C PHE A 80 1.19 5.29 3.51
N SER A 81 1.92 4.26 3.09
CA SER A 81 2.14 3.05 3.89
C SER A 81 3.63 2.81 4.12
N TYR A 82 3.99 2.50 5.36
CA TYR A 82 5.36 2.17 5.76
C TYR A 82 5.39 0.83 6.48
N ARG A 83 6.57 0.19 6.54
CA ARG A 83 6.76 -1.12 7.16
C ARG A 83 8.15 -1.20 7.76
N ASP A 84 8.36 -2.04 8.77
CA ASP A 84 9.69 -2.41 9.27
C ASP A 84 10.64 -2.65 8.09
N VAL A 85 11.69 -1.84 7.98
CA VAL A 85 12.66 -1.88 6.89
C VAL A 85 13.38 -3.23 6.80
N ARG A 86 13.47 -3.97 7.91
CA ARG A 86 14.03 -5.32 7.94
C ARG A 86 13.10 -6.31 7.24
N ASP A 87 11.79 -6.22 7.46
CA ASP A 87 10.81 -7.03 6.74
C ASP A 87 10.66 -6.63 5.26
N ILE A 88 10.85 -5.34 4.94
CA ILE A 88 10.99 -4.90 3.55
C ILE A 88 12.21 -5.60 2.92
N ALA A 89 13.37 -5.56 3.59
CA ALA A 89 14.60 -6.20 3.13
C ALA A 89 14.38 -7.70 2.86
N ALA A 90 13.75 -8.39 3.82
CA ALA A 90 13.40 -9.80 3.73
C ALA A 90 12.50 -10.08 2.52
N SER A 91 11.48 -9.24 2.31
CA SER A 91 10.58 -9.37 1.18
C SER A 91 11.26 -9.12 -0.16
N ILE A 92 12.20 -8.17 -0.25
CA ILE A 92 13.00 -7.89 -1.45
C ILE A 92 13.89 -9.10 -1.76
N LYS A 93 14.63 -9.61 -0.75
CA LYS A 93 15.50 -10.79 -0.87
C LYS A 93 14.74 -11.99 -1.39
N LYS A 94 13.57 -12.30 -0.82
CA LYS A 94 12.72 -13.42 -1.27
C LYS A 94 12.18 -13.22 -2.68
N LYS A 95 11.73 -12.01 -3.03
CA LYS A 95 11.01 -11.78 -4.28
C LYS A 95 11.95 -11.70 -5.49
N TRP A 96 13.14 -11.12 -5.32
CA TRP A 96 14.04 -10.84 -6.45
C TRP A 96 15.44 -11.42 -6.30
N ALA A 97 15.76 -12.07 -5.18
CA ALA A 97 17.09 -12.64 -4.91
C ALA A 97 18.22 -11.61 -5.09
N TYR A 98 17.97 -10.35 -4.70
CA TYR A 98 18.95 -9.29 -4.81
C TYR A 98 20.13 -9.48 -3.84
N PRO A 99 21.35 -9.09 -4.25
CA PRO A 99 22.48 -8.96 -3.35
C PRO A 99 22.18 -8.00 -2.20
N PHE A 100 22.79 -8.22 -1.04
CA PHE A 100 22.51 -7.45 0.17
C PHE A 100 22.77 -5.94 -0.01
N GLU A 101 23.81 -5.56 -0.73
CA GLU A 101 24.15 -4.17 -1.02
C GLU A 101 23.08 -3.46 -1.85
N GLN A 102 22.48 -4.19 -2.80
CA GLN A 102 21.35 -3.67 -3.59
C GLN A 102 20.13 -3.48 -2.69
N ILE A 103 19.88 -4.41 -1.77
CA ILE A 103 18.78 -4.29 -0.79
C ILE A 103 18.96 -3.03 0.06
N LEU A 104 20.17 -2.77 0.58
CA LEU A 104 20.45 -1.54 1.34
C LEU A 104 20.20 -0.28 0.52
N SER A 105 20.60 -0.27 -0.76
CA SER A 105 20.33 0.85 -1.68
C SER A 105 18.83 1.07 -1.89
N ASP A 106 18.05 0.00 -2.05
CA ASP A 106 16.60 0.08 -2.23
C ASP A 106 15.90 0.57 -0.94
N LEU A 107 16.37 0.15 0.24
CA LEU A 107 15.86 0.62 1.53
C LEU A 107 16.14 2.11 1.73
N ASP A 108 17.36 2.56 1.45
CA ASP A 108 17.72 3.98 1.54
C ASP A 108 16.83 4.83 0.62
N ALA A 109 16.62 4.38 -0.62
CA ALA A 109 15.75 5.05 -1.57
C ALA A 109 14.30 5.13 -1.08
N THR A 110 13.80 4.05 -0.46
CA THR A 110 12.44 3.99 0.06
C THR A 110 12.23 4.88 1.29
N ILE A 111 13.21 4.95 2.20
CA ILE A 111 13.20 5.89 3.34
C ILE A 111 13.28 7.34 2.84
N ALA A 112 14.09 7.61 1.82
CA ALA A 112 14.14 8.95 1.22
C ALA A 112 12.79 9.36 0.61
N ILE A 113 12.07 8.42 -0.02
CA ILE A 113 10.71 8.66 -0.51
C ILE A 113 9.76 8.98 0.65
N GLU A 114 9.76 8.19 1.72
CA GLU A 114 8.93 8.49 2.90
C GLU A 114 9.22 9.89 3.46
N ASN A 115 10.49 10.22 3.67
CA ASN A 115 10.91 11.53 4.20
C ASN A 115 10.42 12.69 3.32
N SER A 116 10.32 12.49 2.00
CA SER A 116 9.81 13.53 1.10
C SER A 116 8.30 13.78 1.22
N PHE A 117 7.54 12.86 1.82
CA PHE A 117 6.10 13.06 2.08
C PHE A 117 5.81 13.80 3.39
N VAL A 118 6.79 13.99 4.27
CA VAL A 118 6.62 14.65 5.58
C VAL A 118 6.04 16.07 5.45
N ASP A 119 6.44 16.80 4.41
CA ASP A 119 6.02 18.19 4.18
C ASP A 119 4.72 18.31 3.37
N ILE A 120 4.12 17.20 2.93
CA ILE A 120 2.87 17.21 2.17
C ILE A 120 1.69 17.26 3.15
N PRO A 121 0.88 18.33 3.15
CA PRO A 121 -0.24 18.44 4.08
C PRO A 121 -1.31 17.37 3.84
N GLY A 122 -1.85 16.82 4.92
CA GLY A 122 -3.00 15.91 4.84
C GLY A 122 -2.69 14.53 4.28
N VAL A 123 -1.45 14.07 4.34
CA VAL A 123 -1.11 12.66 4.09
C VAL A 123 -1.62 11.81 5.25
N LEU A 124 -2.41 10.77 4.95
CA LEU A 124 -2.70 9.71 5.92
C LEU A 124 -1.60 8.66 5.87
N VAL A 125 -0.80 8.59 6.93
CA VAL A 125 0.30 7.62 7.07
C VAL A 125 -0.19 6.43 7.90
N GLN A 126 -0.02 5.20 7.40
CA GLN A 126 -0.43 3.98 8.09
C GLN A 126 0.70 2.94 8.13
N PRO A 127 1.00 2.33 9.28
CA PRO A 127 1.92 1.20 9.33
C PRO A 127 1.30 -0.02 8.66
N TYR A 128 2.16 -0.86 8.08
CA TYR A 128 1.77 -2.15 7.50
C TYR A 128 1.02 -3.03 8.50
N ASP A 129 1.47 -3.06 9.75
CA ASP A 129 0.88 -3.88 10.81
C ASP A 129 -0.60 -3.53 11.03
N LEU A 130 -0.96 -2.24 10.94
CA LEU A 130 -2.35 -1.81 10.97
C LEU A 130 -3.11 -2.29 9.73
N LEU A 131 -2.52 -2.07 8.54
CA LEU A 131 -3.14 -2.47 7.27
C LEU A 131 -3.39 -3.98 7.21
N PHE A 132 -2.53 -4.78 7.84
CA PHE A 132 -2.56 -6.23 7.76
C PHE A 132 -3.33 -6.87 8.92
N ALA A 133 -3.09 -6.44 10.16
CA ALA A 133 -3.68 -7.05 11.36
C ALA A 133 -5.05 -6.47 11.73
N ASP A 134 -5.35 -5.23 11.35
CA ASP A 134 -6.62 -4.55 11.67
C ASP A 134 -7.13 -3.70 10.49
N ILE A 135 -7.52 -4.43 9.42
CA ILE A 135 -8.10 -3.84 8.20
C ILE A 135 -9.33 -2.99 8.52
N ALA A 136 -10.11 -3.35 9.54
CA ALA A 136 -11.30 -2.60 9.93
C ALA A 136 -10.93 -1.18 10.42
N SER A 137 -9.95 -1.07 11.32
CA SER A 137 -9.44 0.23 11.76
C SER A 137 -8.78 1.00 10.61
N ALA A 138 -8.00 0.33 9.75
CA ALA A 138 -7.42 0.96 8.56
C ALA A 138 -8.50 1.55 7.64
N ALA A 139 -9.59 0.81 7.39
CA ALA A 139 -10.70 1.25 6.56
C ALA A 139 -11.45 2.44 7.17
N ARG A 140 -11.64 2.47 8.49
CA ARG A 140 -12.23 3.64 9.19
C ARG A 140 -11.37 4.88 9.06
N GLN A 141 -10.05 4.76 9.25
CA GLN A 141 -9.13 5.90 9.09
C GLN A 141 -9.15 6.44 7.65
N ILE A 142 -9.14 5.56 6.66
CA ILE A 142 -9.22 5.95 5.25
C ILE A 142 -10.57 6.60 4.95
N ALA A 143 -11.69 6.05 5.44
CA ALA A 143 -13.02 6.64 5.24
C ALA A 143 -13.12 8.04 5.85
N HIS A 144 -12.60 8.23 7.06
CA HIS A 144 -12.52 9.54 7.70
C HIS A 144 -11.68 10.53 6.88
N GLN A 145 -10.47 10.12 6.45
CA GLN A 145 -9.57 10.97 5.64
C GLN A 145 -10.22 11.41 4.32
N LEU A 146 -11.00 10.53 3.70
CA LEU A 146 -11.64 10.77 2.41
C LEU A 146 -13.04 11.40 2.54
N GLY A 147 -13.51 11.70 3.76
CA GLY A 147 -14.84 12.26 3.99
C GLY A 147 -15.98 11.33 3.57
N VAL A 148 -15.77 10.01 3.67
CA VAL A 148 -16.76 8.98 3.34
C VAL A 148 -17.39 8.49 4.64
N ALA A 149 -18.70 8.73 4.80
CA ALA A 149 -19.47 8.11 5.86
C ALA A 149 -19.59 6.60 5.59
N LEU A 150 -19.03 5.78 6.48
CA LEU A 150 -18.98 4.34 6.34
C LEU A 150 -19.58 3.68 7.58
N ALA A 151 -20.65 2.90 7.40
CA ALA A 151 -21.28 2.16 8.48
C ALA A 151 -20.40 0.97 8.91
N ASP A 152 -20.49 0.56 10.19
CA ASP A 152 -19.65 -0.51 10.74
C ASP A 152 -19.83 -1.84 9.99
N GLU A 153 -21.04 -2.17 9.54
CA GLU A 153 -21.29 -3.38 8.75
C GLU A 153 -20.48 -3.39 7.45
N ARG A 154 -20.30 -2.21 6.83
CA ARG A 154 -19.48 -2.05 5.63
C ARG A 154 -18.00 -2.14 5.94
N VAL A 155 -17.56 -1.58 7.07
CA VAL A 155 -16.17 -1.73 7.54
C VAL A 155 -15.81 -3.20 7.69
N PHE A 156 -16.64 -3.97 8.41
CA PHE A 156 -16.41 -5.40 8.62
C PHE A 156 -16.49 -6.19 7.32
N THR A 157 -17.42 -5.85 6.43
CA THR A 157 -17.48 -6.48 5.09
C THR A 157 -16.18 -6.28 4.29
N ILE A 158 -15.58 -5.09 4.34
CA ILE A 158 -14.29 -4.81 3.66
C ILE A 158 -13.18 -5.64 4.30
N ALA A 159 -13.12 -5.65 5.63
CA ALA A 159 -12.12 -6.42 6.38
C ALA A 159 -12.20 -7.92 6.07
N ASP A 160 -13.39 -8.51 6.22
CA ASP A 160 -13.63 -9.92 5.93
C ASP A 160 -13.26 -10.28 4.49
N PHE A 161 -13.60 -9.43 3.53
CA PHE A 161 -13.29 -9.68 2.12
C PHE A 161 -11.78 -9.68 1.84
N LEU A 162 -11.04 -8.73 2.41
CA LEU A 162 -9.60 -8.62 2.18
C LEU A 162 -8.79 -9.64 3.00
N THR A 163 -9.31 -10.11 4.13
CA THR A 163 -8.78 -11.25 4.89
C THR A 163 -9.13 -12.59 4.26
N ALA A 164 -10.33 -12.75 3.67
CA ALA A 164 -10.71 -13.97 2.95
C ALA A 164 -10.02 -14.06 1.60
N GLY A 165 -9.78 -12.94 0.91
CA GLY A 165 -8.96 -12.91 -0.31
C GLY A 165 -7.53 -13.38 -0.09
N SER A 166 -6.99 -13.29 1.14
CA SER A 166 -5.70 -13.89 1.52
C SER A 166 -5.79 -15.36 1.94
N ARG A 167 -7.00 -15.92 2.07
CA ARG A 167 -7.31 -17.32 2.40
C ARG A 167 -8.18 -17.93 1.29
N GLN A 168 -7.54 -18.50 0.27
CA GLN A 168 -8.08 -18.84 -1.06
C GLN A 168 -9.43 -19.61 -1.17
N ASP A 169 -10.10 -20.03 -0.10
CA ASP A 169 -11.15 -21.06 -0.17
C ASP A 169 -12.59 -20.64 0.19
N ASP A 170 -12.87 -19.43 0.71
CA ASP A 170 -14.17 -19.22 1.38
C ASP A 170 -14.89 -17.88 1.14
N ILE A 171 -15.25 -17.58 -0.12
CA ILE A 171 -16.12 -16.43 -0.45
C ILE A 171 -17.48 -16.90 -0.98
N SER A 172 -18.35 -17.32 -0.06
CA SER A 172 -19.72 -17.77 -0.35
C SER A 172 -20.78 -16.93 0.38
N GLY A 173 -20.83 -15.59 0.18
CA GLY A 173 -21.92 -14.84 0.82
C GLY A 173 -22.15 -13.35 0.52
N SER A 174 -21.18 -12.61 -0.02
CA SER A 174 -21.29 -11.15 -0.08
C SER A 174 -21.79 -10.61 -1.43
N GLY A 175 -22.62 -9.54 -1.39
CA GLY A 175 -23.42 -8.99 -2.49
C GLY A 175 -22.70 -8.70 -3.84
N TYR A 176 -23.49 -8.38 -4.87
CA TYR A 176 -23.08 -8.32 -6.29
C TYR A 176 -21.73 -7.62 -6.59
N ILE A 177 -21.43 -6.50 -5.92
CA ILE A 177 -20.15 -5.77 -6.08
C ILE A 177 -18.97 -6.59 -5.55
N LEU A 178 -19.13 -7.18 -4.37
CA LEU A 178 -18.13 -8.04 -3.74
C LEU A 178 -17.94 -9.35 -4.52
N ARG A 179 -19.02 -9.90 -5.09
CA ARG A 179 -18.95 -11.08 -5.95
C ARG A 179 -18.16 -10.85 -7.24
N ARG A 180 -18.31 -9.66 -7.85
CA ARG A 180 -17.56 -9.24 -9.05
C ARG A 180 -16.08 -8.99 -8.76
N LEU A 181 -15.73 -8.51 -7.56
CA LEU A 181 -14.34 -8.39 -7.11
C LEU A 181 -13.75 -9.75 -6.70
N ALA A 182 -14.52 -10.60 -6.01
CA ALA A 182 -14.12 -11.96 -5.64
C ALA A 182 -13.73 -12.77 -6.88
N SER A 183 -14.57 -12.75 -7.93
CA SER A 183 -14.28 -13.48 -9.17
C SER A 183 -13.07 -12.94 -9.93
N ARG A 184 -12.58 -11.74 -9.59
CA ARG A 184 -11.38 -11.13 -10.21
C ARG A 184 -10.11 -11.43 -9.42
N ILE A 185 -10.17 -11.37 -8.09
CA ILE A 185 -9.07 -11.81 -7.21
C ILE A 185 -8.78 -13.31 -7.40
N ILE A 186 -9.81 -14.12 -7.62
CA ILE A 186 -9.69 -15.57 -7.83
C ILE A 186 -9.21 -15.91 -9.25
N ASN A 187 -9.26 -14.97 -10.21
CA ASN A 187 -8.88 -15.24 -11.59
C ASN A 187 -7.35 -15.34 -11.72
N ARG A 188 -6.86 -16.55 -11.99
CA ARG A 188 -5.44 -16.96 -12.07
C ARG A 188 -4.68 -16.40 -13.29
N THR A 189 -4.95 -15.17 -13.73
CA THR A 189 -3.99 -14.48 -14.60
C THR A 189 -2.80 -14.05 -13.74
N ASN A 190 -1.59 -14.04 -14.32
CA ASN A 190 -0.37 -13.66 -13.59
C ASN A 190 -0.42 -12.25 -12.98
N TYR A 191 -1.42 -11.43 -13.33
CA TYR A 191 -1.65 -10.09 -12.83
C TYR A 191 -3.12 -9.67 -13.04
N ASP A 192 -3.74 -9.05 -12.03
CA ASP A 192 -5.05 -8.39 -12.12
C ASP A 192 -4.86 -6.86 -12.12
N PRO A 193 -5.17 -6.15 -13.22
CA PRO A 193 -4.96 -4.71 -13.32
C PRO A 193 -5.88 -3.86 -12.42
N GLU A 194 -6.98 -4.41 -11.91
CA GLU A 194 -7.90 -3.67 -11.04
C GLU A 194 -7.49 -3.73 -9.57
N THR A 195 -7.03 -4.89 -9.10
CA THR A 195 -6.61 -5.11 -7.72
C THR A 195 -5.10 -4.98 -7.53
N LEU A 196 -4.34 -4.99 -8.63
CA LEU A 196 -2.87 -4.95 -8.69
C LEU A 196 -2.21 -6.16 -8.01
N LEU A 197 -2.98 -7.24 -7.82
CA LEU A 197 -2.52 -8.50 -7.27
C LEU A 197 -1.92 -9.36 -8.39
N HIS A 198 -0.94 -10.18 -8.02
CA HIS A 198 -0.33 -11.22 -8.83
C HIS A 198 -0.26 -12.50 -7.99
N SER A 199 -0.04 -13.67 -8.62
CA SER A 199 -0.04 -14.97 -7.93
C SER A 199 0.91 -15.01 -6.72
N ASP A 200 2.03 -14.29 -6.81
CA ASP A 200 3.06 -14.27 -5.76
C ASP A 200 2.99 -13.00 -4.89
N HIS A 201 1.82 -12.35 -4.80
CA HIS A 201 1.71 -11.05 -4.12
C HIS A 201 1.83 -11.18 -2.61
N ILE A 202 1.19 -12.23 -2.08
CA ILE A 202 1.28 -12.63 -0.68
C ILE A 202 2.48 -13.57 -0.56
N SER A 203 3.42 -13.23 0.33
CA SER A 203 4.61 -14.06 0.58
C SER A 203 4.24 -15.41 1.18
N ALA A 204 5.16 -16.38 1.15
CA ALA A 204 5.00 -17.65 1.86
C ALA A 204 4.81 -17.48 3.38
N SER A 205 5.28 -16.37 3.95
CA SER A 205 5.02 -15.96 5.34
C SER A 205 3.64 -15.36 5.57
N CYS A 206 2.78 -15.36 4.55
CA CYS A 206 1.44 -14.77 4.56
C CYS A 206 1.41 -13.28 4.92
N GLY A 207 2.53 -12.57 4.84
CA GLY A 207 2.64 -11.17 5.27
C GLY A 207 3.10 -10.96 6.71
N ASN A 208 3.30 -12.00 7.52
CA ASN A 208 3.70 -11.85 8.92
C ASN A 208 4.99 -11.02 9.11
N ASP A 209 5.03 -10.25 10.19
CA ASP A 209 6.18 -9.45 10.60
C ASP A 209 7.23 -10.30 11.33
N GLY A 210 8.47 -9.82 11.32
CA GLY A 210 9.61 -10.48 11.96
C GLY A 210 10.23 -11.62 11.15
N ASP A 211 9.76 -11.87 9.92
CA ASP A 211 10.29 -12.90 9.03
C ASP A 211 11.76 -12.62 8.66
N TRP A 212 12.16 -11.33 8.70
CA TRP A 212 13.54 -10.88 8.47
C TRP A 212 14.59 -11.60 9.30
N ALA A 213 14.29 -11.96 10.55
CA ALA A 213 15.25 -12.63 11.43
C ALA A 213 15.75 -13.98 10.89
N ASN A 214 14.96 -14.61 10.00
CA ASN A 214 15.28 -15.90 9.40
C ASN A 214 15.83 -15.78 7.95
N GLN A 215 15.93 -14.58 7.38
CA GLN A 215 16.33 -14.38 5.97
C GLN A 215 17.78 -13.90 5.80
N PHE A 216 18.42 -13.51 6.89
CA PHE A 216 19.72 -12.85 6.88
C PHE A 216 20.67 -13.56 7.84
N SER A 217 21.95 -13.55 7.50
CA SER A 217 23.04 -13.92 8.40
C SER A 217 23.11 -12.94 9.58
N ALA A 218 23.76 -13.34 10.68
CA ALA A 218 23.94 -12.47 11.84
C ALA A 218 24.62 -11.14 11.46
N SER A 219 25.65 -11.16 10.61
CA SER A 219 26.32 -9.95 10.13
C SER A 219 25.44 -9.05 9.28
N GLU A 220 24.56 -9.62 8.44
CA GLU A 220 23.59 -8.82 7.68
C GLU A 220 22.55 -8.19 8.61
N ILE A 221 22.12 -8.91 9.65
CA ILE A 221 21.20 -8.40 10.68
C ILE A 221 21.84 -7.23 11.44
N ASP A 222 23.09 -7.36 11.86
CA ASP A 222 23.82 -6.29 12.55
C ASP A 222 23.87 -5.02 11.68
N VAL A 223 24.20 -5.17 10.39
CA VAL A 223 24.21 -4.04 9.44
C VAL A 223 22.83 -3.40 9.28
N LEU A 224 21.76 -4.19 9.18
CA LEU A 224 20.39 -3.64 9.08
C LEU A 224 20.01 -2.87 10.35
N ASN A 225 20.31 -3.42 11.53
CA ASN A 225 19.99 -2.77 12.79
C ASN A 225 20.81 -1.49 13.00
N ASP A 226 22.12 -1.53 12.75
CA ASP A 226 23.01 -0.39 12.93
C ASP A 226 22.69 0.74 11.95
N ARG A 227 22.52 0.42 10.65
CA ARG A 227 22.28 1.42 9.61
C ARG A 227 20.93 2.11 9.77
N TYR A 228 19.90 1.37 10.19
CA TYR A 228 18.52 1.87 10.26
C TYR A 228 18.01 2.09 11.69
N ALA A 229 18.89 2.03 12.71
CA ALA A 229 18.53 2.18 14.12
C ALA A 229 17.67 3.43 14.40
N GLY A 230 18.08 4.58 13.86
CA GLY A 230 17.36 5.84 14.06
C GLY A 230 15.95 5.81 13.47
N TRP A 231 15.80 5.20 12.29
CA TRP A 231 14.50 5.06 11.62
C TRP A 231 13.60 4.06 12.34
N LEU A 232 14.14 2.92 12.77
CA LEU A 232 13.40 1.90 13.52
C LEU A 232 12.87 2.47 14.84
N ALA A 233 13.73 3.18 15.58
CA ALA A 233 13.36 3.83 16.84
C ALA A 233 12.29 4.92 16.63
N SER A 234 12.40 5.75 15.58
CA SER A 234 11.42 6.81 15.33
C SER A 234 10.04 6.28 14.95
N HIS A 235 9.96 5.05 14.45
CA HIS A 235 8.72 4.38 14.06
C HIS A 235 8.22 3.36 15.10
N GLY A 236 8.90 3.25 16.25
CA GLY A 236 8.48 2.37 17.34
C GLY A 236 8.73 0.88 17.10
N TYR A 237 9.56 0.52 16.12
CA TYR A 237 9.95 -0.87 15.89
C TYR A 237 10.97 -1.31 16.96
N PRO A 238 10.92 -2.58 17.41
CA PRO A 238 11.82 -3.07 18.43
C PRO A 238 13.27 -3.06 17.94
N MET A 239 14.14 -2.47 18.77
CA MET A 239 15.58 -2.59 18.63
C MET A 239 16.05 -3.92 19.24
N PRO A 240 17.10 -4.56 18.68
CA PRO A 240 17.73 -5.72 19.30
C PRO A 240 18.31 -5.43 20.69
#